data_AF-A0A971GKZ5-F1
#
_entry.id   AF-A0A971GKZ5-F1
#
_cell.length_a   1.000
_cell.length_b   1.000
_cell.length_c   1.000
_cell.angle_alpha   90.00
_cell.angle_beta   90.00
_cell.angle_gamma   90.00
#
_symmetry.space_group_name_H-M   'P 1'
#
loop_
_entity.id
_entity.type
_entity.pdbx_description
1 polymer ?
#
loop_
_entity_poly.entity_id
_entity_poly.type
_entity_poly.pdbx_seq_one_letter_code
_entity_poly.pdbx_strand_id
1 'polypeptide(L)'
;MKNSDFPLKRLDDFALQRERETIDNPFMHTPFGMDTGGNFVSGWTMSYMRAGLFFRSAGKMLFQNDDMILITVPETETGIRPLAADMPFGWDGKINSNTAELAVWWAFEITSGGEAEMFMRENNPSVIFSYVDTDGPGEITVQFNGEFWVIVD
;
A
#
# COMPACT_ATOMS: atom_id res chain seq x y z
N MET A 1 26.07 -2.68 -13.91
CA MET A 1 25.63 -1.29 -13.72
C MET A 1 24.87 -0.83 -14.95
N LYS A 2 23.55 -0.66 -14.81
CA LYS A 2 22.76 0.26 -15.61
C LYS A 2 21.97 1.07 -14.59
N ASN A 3 22.45 2.29 -14.30
CA ASN A 3 21.63 3.32 -13.67
C ASN A 3 20.52 3.65 -14.67
N SER A 4 19.31 3.22 -14.40
CA SER A 4 18.13 3.86 -14.99
C SER A 4 17.83 5.09 -14.15
N ASP A 5 18.32 6.25 -14.56
CA ASP A 5 18.07 7.56 -13.95
C ASP A 5 16.64 8.06 -14.22
N PHE A 6 15.66 7.23 -13.89
CA PHE A 6 14.30 7.63 -13.56
C PHE A 6 13.92 6.85 -12.30
N PRO A 7 14.14 7.38 -11.09
CA PRO A 7 13.45 6.81 -9.95
C PRO A 7 11.99 7.18 -10.20
N LEU A 8 11.14 6.19 -10.51
CA LEU A 8 9.70 6.41 -10.60
C LEU A 8 9.24 6.93 -9.24
N LYS A 9 9.17 8.25 -9.13
CA LYS A 9 8.77 8.89 -7.89
C LYS A 9 7.29 8.70 -7.69
N ARG A 10 6.49 8.71 -8.75
CA ARG A 10 5.03 8.56 -8.66
C ARG A 10 4.67 7.09 -8.42
N LEU A 11 3.81 6.87 -7.42
CA LEU A 11 3.35 5.54 -7.04
C LEU A 11 2.67 4.80 -8.20
N ASP A 12 1.80 5.47 -8.95
CA ASP A 12 1.08 4.82 -10.06
C ASP A 12 2.02 4.37 -11.17
N ASP A 13 3.04 5.17 -11.50
CA ASP A 13 3.98 4.80 -12.57
C ASP A 13 4.82 3.59 -12.13
N PHE A 14 5.21 3.54 -10.84
CA PHE A 14 5.86 2.38 -10.25
C PHE A 14 4.96 1.14 -10.25
N ALA A 15 3.70 1.30 -9.86
CA ALA A 15 2.73 0.22 -9.83
C ALA A 15 2.48 -0.35 -11.24
N LEU A 16 2.35 0.52 -12.23
CA LEU A 16 2.20 0.14 -13.63
C LEU A 16 3.44 -0.57 -14.18
N GLN A 17 4.65 -0.15 -13.79
CA GLN A 17 5.87 -0.87 -14.17
C GLN A 17 5.88 -2.28 -13.59
N ARG A 18 5.62 -2.44 -12.29
CA ARG A 18 5.60 -3.75 -11.60
C ARG A 18 4.54 -4.69 -12.16
N GLU A 19 3.37 -4.16 -12.51
CA GLU A 19 2.30 -4.92 -13.16
C GLU A 19 2.73 -5.43 -14.55
N ARG A 20 3.40 -4.60 -15.35
CA ARG A 20 3.93 -5.01 -16.67
C ARG A 20 5.01 -6.08 -16.55
N GLU A 21 5.93 -5.94 -15.60
CA GLU A 21 6.97 -6.96 -15.35
C GLU A 21 6.38 -8.33 -14.97
N THR A 22 5.21 -8.33 -14.33
CA THR A 22 4.48 -9.54 -13.95
C THR A 22 3.77 -10.18 -15.15
N ILE A 23 3.25 -9.39 -16.09
CA ILE A 23 2.68 -9.91 -17.35
C ILE A 23 3.75 -10.69 -18.15
N ASP A 24 4.99 -10.18 -18.14
CA ASP A 24 6.10 -10.80 -18.85
C ASP A 24 6.64 -12.08 -18.16
N ASN A 25 6.30 -12.30 -16.87
CA ASN A 25 6.70 -13.48 -16.11
C ASN A 25 5.55 -14.02 -15.24
N PRO A 26 4.80 -15.03 -15.72
CA PRO A 26 3.66 -15.62 -15.00
C PRO A 26 3.97 -16.24 -13.64
N PHE A 27 5.25 -16.42 -13.29
CA PHE A 27 5.68 -16.93 -11.97
C PHE A 27 5.97 -15.81 -10.97
N MET A 28 6.07 -14.56 -11.45
CA MET A 28 6.13 -13.41 -10.56
C MET A 28 4.73 -13.03 -10.17
N HIS A 29 4.62 -12.58 -8.92
CA HIS A 29 3.42 -11.97 -8.41
C HIS A 29 3.80 -10.70 -7.68
N THR A 30 2.93 -9.71 -7.78
CA THR A 30 3.17 -8.37 -7.26
C THR A 30 1.94 -7.84 -6.51
N PRO A 31 2.13 -7.18 -5.36
CA PRO A 31 1.06 -6.46 -4.68
C PRO A 31 0.74 -5.12 -5.36
N PHE A 32 1.56 -4.69 -6.33
CA PHE A 32 1.38 -3.43 -7.04
C PHE A 32 0.49 -3.63 -8.29
N GLY A 33 -0.36 -2.66 -8.60
CA GLY A 33 -1.20 -2.71 -9.80
C GLY A 33 -2.20 -1.59 -9.86
N MET A 34 -2.81 -1.39 -11.03
CA MET A 34 -3.74 -0.27 -11.25
C MET A 34 -5.19 -0.58 -10.87
N ASP A 35 -5.47 -1.80 -10.41
CA ASP A 35 -6.79 -2.17 -9.92
C ASP A 35 -7.15 -1.39 -8.64
N THR A 36 -8.27 -0.69 -8.69
CA THR A 36 -8.82 0.08 -7.56
C THR A 36 -9.70 -0.77 -6.64
N GLY A 37 -9.89 -2.05 -6.97
CA GLY A 37 -10.56 -3.01 -6.13
C GLY A 37 -9.81 -3.29 -4.82
N GLY A 38 -10.55 -3.83 -3.86
CA GLY A 38 -10.05 -4.20 -2.54
C GLY A 38 -11.03 -3.82 -1.45
N ASN A 39 -10.90 -4.48 -0.31
CA ASN A 39 -11.72 -4.32 0.87
C ASN A 39 -10.84 -4.34 2.11
N PHE A 40 -11.36 -3.67 3.14
CA PHE A 40 -10.79 -3.77 4.48
C PHE A 40 -10.88 -5.20 5.00
N VAL A 41 -9.75 -5.72 5.49
CA VAL A 41 -9.65 -7.06 6.06
C VAL A 41 -9.79 -6.97 7.58
N SER A 42 -10.79 -7.66 8.15
CA SER A 42 -11.07 -7.63 9.59
C SER A 42 -9.90 -8.14 10.45
N GLY A 43 -9.78 -7.65 11.69
CA GLY A 43 -8.68 -8.01 12.59
C GLY A 43 -8.56 -9.52 12.91
N TRP A 44 -9.67 -10.27 12.89
CA TRP A 44 -9.64 -11.72 13.02
C TRP A 44 -8.99 -12.39 11.80
N THR A 45 -9.38 -11.96 10.60
CA THR A 45 -8.79 -12.42 9.34
C THR A 45 -7.30 -12.04 9.27
N MET A 46 -6.95 -10.83 9.70
CA MET A 46 -5.55 -10.39 9.81
C MET A 46 -4.74 -11.27 10.75
N SER A 47 -5.30 -11.71 11.89
CA SER A 47 -4.59 -12.53 12.87
C SER A 47 -4.23 -13.91 12.30
N TYR A 48 -5.15 -14.52 11.55
CA TYR A 48 -4.91 -15.79 10.86
C TYR A 48 -3.88 -15.63 9.73
N MET A 49 -3.99 -14.57 8.94
CA MET A 49 -3.07 -14.28 7.83
C MET A 49 -1.67 -13.87 8.30
N ARG A 50 -1.54 -13.14 9.41
CA ARG A 50 -0.24 -12.80 10.04
C ARG A 50 0.48 -14.05 10.53
N ALA A 51 -0.23 -15.01 11.13
CA ALA A 51 0.36 -16.30 11.43
C ALA A 51 0.87 -16.97 10.14
N GLY A 52 0.08 -16.94 9.07
CA GLY A 52 0.50 -17.37 7.73
C GLY A 52 1.76 -16.66 7.21
N LEU A 53 1.86 -15.34 7.31
CA LEU A 53 3.02 -14.53 6.91
C LEU A 53 4.32 -14.99 7.59
N PHE A 54 4.27 -15.33 8.89
CA PHE A 54 5.44 -15.86 9.62
C PHE A 54 5.76 -17.32 9.29
N PHE A 55 4.75 -18.16 9.07
CA PHE A 55 4.94 -19.59 8.71
C PHE A 55 5.31 -19.83 7.23
N ARG A 56 5.06 -18.86 6.33
CA ARG A 56 5.38 -18.91 4.89
C ARG A 56 6.88 -18.82 4.58
N SER A 57 7.72 -18.57 5.58
CA SER A 57 9.18 -18.59 5.47
C SER A 57 9.80 -19.99 5.26
N ALA A 58 9.01 -21.07 5.41
CA ALA A 58 9.50 -22.46 5.27
C ALA A 58 9.16 -23.15 3.93
N GLY A 59 8.42 -22.51 3.01
CA GLY A 59 8.05 -23.16 1.76
C GLY A 59 7.39 -22.21 0.76
N LYS A 60 8.07 -21.98 -0.37
CA LYS A 60 7.61 -21.18 -1.52
C LYS A 60 6.17 -21.51 -1.92
N MET A 61 5.26 -20.54 -1.81
CA MET A 61 4.10 -20.44 -2.70
C MET A 61 3.72 -18.98 -2.96
N LEU A 62 3.82 -18.63 -4.25
CA LEU A 62 3.01 -17.76 -5.11
C LEU A 62 1.99 -16.86 -4.40
N PHE A 63 2.09 -15.55 -4.68
CA PHE A 63 1.09 -14.61 -4.22
C PHE A 63 -0.27 -14.98 -4.86
N GLN A 64 -1.25 -15.41 -4.08
CA GLN A 64 -2.60 -15.65 -4.60
C GLN A 64 -3.43 -14.36 -4.47
N ASN A 65 -4.57 -14.29 -5.15
CA ASN A 65 -5.51 -13.16 -5.06
C ASN A 65 -6.03 -12.90 -3.63
N ASP A 66 -5.68 -13.74 -2.64
CA ASP A 66 -6.04 -13.62 -1.22
C ASP A 66 -4.93 -12.99 -0.37
N ASP A 67 -3.87 -12.45 -0.98
CA ASP A 67 -2.77 -11.87 -0.22
C ASP A 67 -3.01 -10.44 0.20
N MET A 68 -2.90 -10.25 1.51
CA MET A 68 -3.22 -9.02 2.21
C MET A 68 -1.99 -8.12 2.30
N ILE A 69 -2.19 -6.84 1.98
CA ILE A 69 -1.25 -5.77 2.28
C ILE A 69 -1.58 -5.22 3.67
N LEU A 70 -0.57 -4.95 4.48
CA LEU A 70 -0.72 -4.24 5.74
C LEU A 70 -0.48 -2.75 5.51
N ILE A 71 -1.39 -1.93 6.01
CA ILE A 71 -1.36 -0.49 5.83
C ILE A 71 -1.22 0.17 7.20
N THR A 72 -0.20 1.01 7.31
CA THR A 72 0.01 1.89 8.46
C THR A 72 -0.01 3.33 7.97
N VAL A 73 -0.81 4.18 8.60
CA VAL A 73 -0.82 5.61 8.34
C VAL A 73 -0.18 6.29 9.55
N PRO A 74 1.00 6.91 9.44
CA PRO A 74 1.62 7.63 10.56
C PRO A 74 0.94 8.98 10.83
N GLU A 75 1.41 9.66 11.88
CA GLU A 75 1.09 11.07 12.16
C GLU A 75 1.53 11.95 10.97
N THR A 76 0.70 12.93 10.60
CA THR A 76 1.02 13.87 9.51
C THR A 76 2.17 14.79 9.91
N GLU A 77 2.81 15.45 8.94
CA GLU A 77 3.87 16.44 9.23
C GLU A 77 3.37 17.61 10.10
N THR A 78 2.07 17.91 10.00
CA THR A 78 1.37 18.92 10.80
C THR A 78 1.04 18.46 12.23
N GLY A 79 1.28 17.20 12.57
CA GLY A 79 1.05 16.63 13.90
C GLY A 79 -0.36 16.05 14.12
N ILE A 80 -1.13 15.85 13.05
CA ILE A 80 -2.46 15.24 13.15
C ILE A 80 -2.30 13.73 13.20
N ARG A 81 -2.87 13.14 14.26
CA ARG A 81 -2.81 11.70 14.49
C ARG A 81 -4.00 11.00 13.83
N PRO A 82 -3.79 9.82 13.24
CA PRO A 82 -4.88 8.94 12.84
C PRO A 82 -5.81 8.66 14.01
N LEU A 83 -7.10 8.60 13.71
CA LEU A 83 -8.18 8.30 14.65
C LEU A 83 -8.50 6.80 14.72
N ALA A 84 -8.20 6.05 13.65
CA ALA A 84 -8.44 4.62 13.58
C ALA A 84 -7.68 3.86 14.67
N ALA A 85 -8.40 3.12 15.50
CA ALA A 85 -7.84 2.36 16.62
C ALA A 85 -7.04 1.10 16.17
N ASP A 86 -7.39 0.55 15.01
CA ASP A 86 -6.95 -0.79 14.57
C ASP A 86 -5.82 -0.74 13.54
N MET A 87 -4.72 -0.03 13.84
CA MET A 87 -3.52 0.01 12.99
C MET A 87 -2.46 -1.02 13.41
N PRO A 88 -1.71 -1.65 12.46
CA PRO A 88 -1.96 -1.63 11.01
C PRO A 88 -3.24 -2.36 10.65
N PHE A 89 -3.94 -1.89 9.62
CA PHE A 89 -5.09 -2.59 9.05
C PHE A 89 -4.73 -3.32 7.76
N GLY A 90 -5.58 -4.27 7.36
CA GLY A 90 -5.35 -5.12 6.20
C GLY A 90 -6.19 -4.69 4.99
N TRP A 91 -5.64 -4.91 3.80
CA TRP A 91 -6.28 -4.64 2.52
C TRP A 91 -6.03 -5.80 1.56
N ASP A 92 -7.06 -6.31 0.89
CA ASP A 92 -6.97 -7.44 -0.06
C ASP A 92 -6.84 -7.00 -1.54
N GLY A 93 -6.65 -5.71 -1.80
CA GLY A 93 -6.47 -5.14 -3.13
C GLY A 93 -5.00 -4.90 -3.52
N LYS A 94 -4.78 -3.99 -4.47
CA LYS A 94 -3.44 -3.59 -4.94
C LYS A 94 -2.92 -2.32 -4.28
N ILE A 95 -1.59 -2.16 -4.23
CA ILE A 95 -0.91 -0.92 -3.86
C ILE A 95 -0.91 0.03 -5.06
N ASN A 96 -1.60 1.16 -4.91
CA ASN A 96 -1.63 2.29 -5.85
C ASN A 96 -2.14 3.56 -5.14
N SER A 97 -2.23 4.68 -5.88
CA SER A 97 -2.69 5.97 -5.31
C SER A 97 -4.10 5.91 -4.73
N ASN A 98 -5.00 5.13 -5.33
CA ASN A 98 -6.37 4.99 -4.83
C ASN A 98 -6.39 4.30 -3.47
N THR A 99 -5.63 3.21 -3.31
CA THR A 99 -5.50 2.53 -2.01
C THR A 99 -4.84 3.41 -0.96
N ALA A 100 -3.82 4.21 -1.34
CA ALA A 100 -3.20 5.18 -0.43
C ALA A 100 -4.18 6.26 0.03
N GLU A 101 -5.01 6.75 -0.89
CA GLU A 101 -6.06 7.72 -0.57
C GLU A 101 -7.12 7.11 0.37
N LEU A 102 -7.67 5.95 0.04
CA LEU A 102 -8.65 5.25 0.90
C LEU A 102 -8.07 4.92 2.28
N ALA A 103 -6.77 4.62 2.36
CA ALA A 103 -6.09 4.41 3.62
C ALA A 103 -6.11 5.65 4.51
N VAL A 104 -5.87 6.83 3.94
CA VAL A 104 -6.00 8.11 4.65
C VAL A 104 -7.44 8.34 5.09
N TRP A 105 -8.41 8.08 4.20
CA TRP A 105 -9.82 8.26 4.55
C TRP A 105 -10.20 7.41 5.76
N TRP A 106 -9.79 6.15 5.75
CA TRP A 106 -10.03 5.24 6.87
C TRP A 106 -9.31 5.68 8.14
N ALA A 107 -8.02 6.00 8.05
CA ALA A 107 -7.18 6.35 9.18
C ALA A 107 -7.66 7.61 9.91
N PHE A 108 -8.20 8.59 9.19
CA PHE A 108 -8.69 9.87 9.72
C PHE A 108 -10.22 9.97 9.76
N GLU A 109 -10.94 8.86 9.52
CA GLU A 109 -12.41 8.79 9.50
C GLU A 109 -13.08 9.83 8.56
N ILE A 110 -12.44 10.12 7.43
CA ILE A 110 -12.95 11.07 6.42
C ILE A 110 -14.07 10.40 5.62
N THR A 111 -15.19 11.10 5.49
CA THR A 111 -16.41 10.53 4.90
C THR A 111 -16.76 11.09 3.52
N SER A 112 -16.04 12.11 3.06
CA SER A 112 -16.31 12.77 1.78
C SER A 112 -15.04 13.09 0.99
N GLY A 113 -15.12 13.00 -0.34
CA GLY A 113 -13.98 13.27 -1.22
C GLY A 113 -13.46 14.71 -1.15
N GLY A 114 -14.34 15.70 -0.97
CA GLY A 114 -13.91 17.10 -0.84
C GLY A 114 -13.13 17.36 0.44
N GLU A 115 -13.53 16.74 1.55
CA GLU A 115 -12.79 16.79 2.81
C GLU A 115 -11.44 16.09 2.69
N ALA A 116 -11.39 14.94 2.01
CA ALA A 116 -10.16 14.22 1.79
C ALA A 116 -9.15 14.99 0.94
N GLU A 117 -9.59 15.59 -0.16
CA GLU A 117 -8.71 16.39 -1.02
C GLU A 117 -8.10 17.57 -0.26
N MET A 118 -8.92 18.28 0.53
CA MET A 118 -8.47 19.38 1.37
C MET A 118 -7.49 18.90 2.45
N PHE A 119 -7.84 17.83 3.16
CA PHE A 119 -7.00 17.23 4.20
C PHE A 119 -5.64 16.80 3.65
N MET A 120 -5.61 16.09 2.52
CA MET A 120 -4.37 15.61 1.91
C MET A 120 -3.47 16.77 1.49
N ARG A 121 -4.02 17.82 0.87
CA ARG A 121 -3.27 19.00 0.44
C ARG A 121 -2.70 19.82 1.61
N GLU A 122 -3.42 19.90 2.72
CA GLU A 122 -3.00 20.68 3.88
C GLU A 122 -1.97 19.94 4.74
N ASN A 123 -2.06 18.61 4.79
CA ASN A 123 -1.34 17.81 5.79
C ASN A 123 -0.29 16.86 5.20
N ASN A 124 -0.20 16.73 3.87
CA ASN A 124 0.75 15.86 3.16
C ASN A 124 0.91 14.48 3.82
N PRO A 125 -0.19 13.72 4.00
CA PRO A 125 -0.14 12.46 4.72
C PRO A 125 0.79 11.47 4.02
N SER A 126 1.37 10.58 4.81
CA SER A 126 2.12 9.43 4.32
C SER A 126 1.38 8.14 4.64
N VAL A 127 1.70 7.08 3.89
CA VAL A 127 1.16 5.74 4.05
C VAL A 127 2.31 4.75 3.89
N ILE A 128 2.42 3.82 4.81
CA ILE A 128 3.40 2.74 4.80
C ILE A 128 2.65 1.47 4.44
N PHE A 129 3.05 0.84 3.34
CA PHE A 129 2.55 -0.46 2.93
C PHE A 129 3.59 -1.53 3.24
N SER A 130 3.25 -2.49 4.10
CA SER A 130 4.03 -3.70 4.29
C SER A 130 3.36 -4.86 3.57
N TYR A 131 4.13 -5.57 2.74
CA TYR A 131 3.63 -6.62 1.86
C TYR A 131 4.60 -7.80 1.82
N VAL A 132 4.19 -8.87 1.16
CA VAL A 132 5.11 -9.91 0.69
C VAL A 132 5.04 -9.89 -0.83
N ASP A 133 6.08 -10.33 -1.52
CA ASP A 133 6.04 -10.59 -2.94
C ASP A 133 6.89 -11.82 -3.27
N THR A 134 7.29 -11.97 -4.52
CA THR A 134 8.12 -13.11 -4.97
C THR A 134 9.53 -13.10 -4.35
N ASP A 135 10.05 -11.92 -4.00
CA ASP A 135 11.38 -11.73 -3.43
C ASP A 135 11.35 -11.80 -1.89
N GLY A 136 10.17 -11.70 -1.27
CA GLY A 136 9.95 -11.89 0.16
C GLY A 136 9.17 -10.73 0.77
N PRO A 137 9.32 -10.47 2.08
CA PRO A 137 8.68 -9.31 2.71
C PRO A 137 9.27 -8.01 2.19
N GLY A 138 8.40 -7.06 1.85
CA GLY A 138 8.75 -5.74 1.38
C GLY A 138 7.96 -4.66 2.13
N GLU A 139 8.51 -3.47 2.13
CA GLU A 139 7.87 -2.27 2.66
C GLU A 139 8.06 -1.12 1.67
N ILE A 140 7.07 -0.26 1.56
CA ILE A 140 7.17 0.97 0.76
C ILE A 140 6.43 2.10 1.47
N THR A 141 7.13 3.22 1.65
CA THR A 141 6.53 4.45 2.17
C THR A 141 6.19 5.38 1.02
N VAL A 142 4.96 5.88 1.03
CA VAL A 142 4.49 6.89 0.08
C VAL A 142 4.00 8.12 0.81
N GLN A 143 4.13 9.28 0.18
CA GLN A 143 3.68 10.56 0.71
C GLN A 143 2.92 11.33 -0.36
N PHE A 144 1.83 11.99 0.03
CA PHE A 144 1.14 12.90 -0.85
C PHE A 144 1.90 14.23 -0.94
N ASN A 145 2.27 14.65 -2.15
CA ASN A 145 3.07 15.88 -2.36
C ASN A 145 2.24 17.13 -2.65
N GLY A 146 0.91 17.05 -2.53
CA GLY A 146 -0.04 18.11 -2.89
C GLY A 146 -0.79 17.86 -4.20
N GLU A 147 -0.27 16.99 -5.07
CA GLU A 147 -0.90 16.64 -6.36
C GLU A 147 -1.02 15.13 -6.57
N PHE A 148 0.02 14.37 -6.23
CA PHE A 148 0.07 12.92 -6.41
C PHE A 148 0.89 12.24 -5.31
N TRP A 149 0.71 10.92 -5.21
CA TRP A 149 1.47 10.09 -4.28
C TRP A 149 2.87 9.80 -4.81
N VAL A 150 3.87 10.09 -3.99
CA VAL A 150 5.28 9.82 -4.28
C VAL A 150 5.88 8.79 -3.34
N ILE A 151 6.76 7.95 -3.85
CA ILE A 151 7.57 7.02 -3.06
C ILE A 151 8.70 7.81 -2.40
N VAL A 152 8.87 7.66 -1.08
CA VAL A 152 9.82 8.44 -0.27
C VAL A 152 10.89 7.59 0.45
N ASP A 153 10.86 6.26 0.24
CA ASP A 153 11.92 5.32 0.62
C ASP A 153 12.88 5.01 -0.54
#